data_AF-A0A523G1D7-F1
#
_entry.id   AF-A0A523G1D7-F1
#
_cell.length_a   1.000
_cell.length_b   1.000
_cell.length_c   1.000
_cell.angle_alpha   90.00
_cell.angle_beta   90.00
_cell.angle_gamma   90.00
#
_symmetry.space_group_name_H-M   'P 1'
#
loop_
_entity.id
_entity.type
_entity.pdbx_description
1 polymer ?
#
loop_
_entity_poly.entity_id
_entity_poly.type
_entity_poly.pdbx_seq_one_letter_code
_entity_poly.pdbx_strand_id
1 'polypeptide(L)'
;MTFWNAKATKLLERNYRSGRGEIDIIVIRQRLLLFVEVKTHTNLWHGAPEDKVRWCQQQKIKETAQRYLSNCFWEGQIRFDVIVVYMDGSNEIRHFPGYFG
;
A
#
# COMPACT_ATOMS: atom_id res chain seq x y z
N MET A 1 13.26 -3.32 10.56
CA MET A 1 13.97 -3.45 9.27
C MET A 1 13.34 -2.48 8.28
N THR A 2 14.12 -1.75 7.49
CA THR A 2 13.60 -0.74 6.55
C THR A 2 13.11 -1.43 5.27
N PHE A 3 11.80 -1.44 5.01
CA PHE A 3 11.19 -2.14 3.85
C PHE A 3 11.61 -1.55 2.51
N TRP A 4 11.87 -0.24 2.50
CA TRP A 4 12.37 0.46 1.34
C TRP A 4 13.67 1.20 1.66
N ASN A 5 14.64 1.08 0.75
CA ASN A 5 15.85 1.88 0.83
C ASN A 5 15.53 3.32 0.42
N ALA A 6 15.69 4.27 1.35
CA ALA A 6 15.39 5.69 1.13
C ALA A 6 16.19 6.32 -0.03
N LYS A 7 17.35 5.76 -0.41
CA LYS A 7 18.12 6.23 -1.58
C LYS A 7 17.55 5.76 -2.91
N ALA A 8 16.75 4.69 -2.92
CA ALA A 8 16.21 4.06 -4.13
C ALA A 8 14.70 4.24 -4.30
N THR A 9 14.00 4.66 -3.24
CA THR A 9 12.55 4.83 -3.21
C THR A 9 12.22 6.29 -2.92
N LYS A 10 11.45 6.91 -3.81
CA LYS A 10 10.93 8.27 -3.63
C LYS A 10 9.46 8.21 -3.24
N LEU A 11 9.12 8.86 -2.13
CA LEU A 11 7.74 9.11 -1.75
C LEU A 11 7.12 10.12 -2.72
N LEU A 12 5.97 9.80 -3.28
CA LEU A 12 5.21 10.70 -4.14
C LEU A 12 4.05 11.31 -3.35
N GLU A 13 3.24 10.49 -2.68
CA GLU A 13 2.06 10.95 -1.93
C GLU A 13 1.86 10.16 -0.64
N ARG A 14 1.16 10.77 0.31
CA ARG A 14 0.60 10.13 1.52
C ARG A 14 -0.88 10.46 1.63
N ASN A 15 -1.68 9.50 2.10
CA ASN A 15 -3.12 9.63 2.31
C ASN A 15 -3.82 10.22 1.07
N TYR A 16 -3.46 9.72 -0.12
CA TYR A 16 -4.00 10.23 -1.38
C TYR A 16 -5.48 9.81 -1.48
N ARG A 17 -6.37 10.79 -1.63
CA ARG A 17 -7.81 10.59 -1.72
C ARG A 17 -8.31 10.98 -3.09
N SER A 18 -9.11 10.12 -3.72
CA SER A 18 -9.77 10.44 -4.98
C SER A 18 -11.10 9.71 -5.08
N GLY A 19 -12.16 10.43 -5.48
CA GLY A 19 -13.51 9.88 -5.48
C GLY A 19 -13.92 9.41 -4.09
N ARG A 20 -14.19 8.10 -3.94
CA ARG A 20 -14.60 7.46 -2.69
C ARG A 20 -13.53 6.56 -2.07
N GLY A 21 -12.31 6.59 -2.60
CA GLY A 21 -11.21 5.74 -2.17
C GLY A 21 -10.00 6.55 -1.71
N GLU A 22 -9.08 5.82 -1.10
CA GLU A 22 -7.86 6.33 -0.48
C GLU A 22 -6.72 5.33 -0.73
N ILE A 23 -5.50 5.85 -0.84
CA ILE A 23 -4.27 5.08 -0.86
C ILE A 23 -3.33 5.72 0.16
N ASP A 24 -2.91 4.94 1.15
CA ASP A 24 -2.13 5.47 2.28
C ASP A 24 -0.76 6.00 1.83
N ILE A 25 -0.08 5.28 0.93
CA ILE A 25 1.23 5.67 0.45
C ILE A 25 1.37 5.37 -1.04
N ILE A 26 1.87 6.35 -1.80
CA ILE A 26 2.30 6.17 -3.18
C ILE A 26 3.80 6.44 -3.26
N VAL A 27 4.57 5.46 -3.72
CA VAL A 27 6.01 5.61 -3.90
C VAL A 27 6.45 5.13 -5.27
N ILE A 28 7.58 5.66 -5.74
CA ILE A 28 8.24 5.19 -6.96
C ILE A 28 9.62 4.63 -6.63
N ARG A 29 9.92 3.46 -7.20
CA ARG A 29 11.23 2.83 -7.15
C ARG A 29 11.65 2.44 -8.55
N GLN A 30 12.67 3.11 -9.09
CA GLN A 30 13.10 2.95 -10.48
C GLN A 30 11.92 3.17 -11.46
N ARG A 31 11.46 2.13 -12.18
CA ARG A 31 10.30 2.17 -13.11
C ARG A 31 9.07 1.44 -12.55
N LEU A 32 8.98 1.32 -11.24
CA LEU A 32 7.86 0.68 -10.54
C LEU A 32 7.16 1.69 -9.63
N LEU A 33 5.89 1.94 -9.91
CA LEU A 33 5.01 2.75 -9.07
C LEU A 33 4.26 1.82 -8.09
N LEU A 34 4.40 2.09 -6.80
CA LEU A 34 3.81 1.27 -5.74
C LEU A 34 2.65 2.04 -5.12
N PHE A 35 1.49 1.39 -5.09
CA PHE A 35 0.32 1.82 -4.34
C PHE A 35 0.21 0.95 -3.11
N VAL A 36 0.29 1.55 -1.92
CA VAL A 36 0.51 0.80 -0.68
C VAL A 36 -0.54 1.13 0.34
N GLU A 37 -1.18 0.08 0.85
CA GLU A 37 -2.07 0.12 2.00
C GLU A 37 -1.29 -0.19 3.28
N VAL A 38 -1.55 0.53 4.36
CA VAL A 38 -0.96 0.30 5.68
C VAL A 38 -2.04 -0.20 6.63
N LYS A 39 -1.85 -1.39 7.20
CA LYS A 39 -2.72 -1.97 8.21
C LYS A 39 -2.02 -2.03 9.56
N THR A 40 -2.78 -1.83 10.63
CA THR A 40 -2.34 -2.11 11.99
C THR A 40 -2.88 -3.46 12.44
N HIS A 41 -2.01 -4.35 12.91
CA HIS A 41 -2.39 -5.61 13.54
C HIS A 41 -2.20 -5.48 15.06
N THR A 42 -3.20 -5.83 15.87
CA THR A 42 -3.11 -5.73 17.34
C THR A 42 -3.24 -7.13 17.96
N ASN A 43 -2.59 -7.37 19.11
CA ASN A 43 -2.55 -8.68 19.79
C ASN A 43 -3.92 -9.28 20.18
N LEU A 44 -4.99 -8.47 20.15
CA LEU A 44 -6.36 -8.94 20.35
C LEU A 44 -6.89 -9.74 19.15
N TRP A 45 -6.20 -9.68 18.01
CA TRP A 45 -6.63 -10.21 16.73
C TRP A 45 -5.65 -11.28 16.25
N HIS A 46 -5.54 -12.40 16.98
CA HIS A 46 -4.69 -13.50 16.53
C HIS A 46 -5.26 -14.15 15.25
N GLY A 47 -4.62 -13.90 14.11
CA GLY A 47 -4.60 -14.81 12.95
C GLY A 47 -5.91 -15.00 12.18
N ALA A 48 -6.70 -13.94 12.02
CA ALA A 48 -7.96 -14.06 11.29
C ALA A 48 -7.77 -13.88 9.75
N PRO A 49 -8.52 -14.61 8.91
CA PRO A 49 -8.51 -14.45 7.44
C PRO A 49 -8.89 -13.03 6.95
N GLU A 50 -9.37 -12.17 7.84
CA GLU A 50 -9.74 -10.76 7.62
C GLU A 50 -8.54 -9.79 7.59
N ASP A 51 -7.33 -10.28 7.88
CA ASP A 51 -6.09 -9.55 7.62
C ASP A 51 -5.86 -9.29 6.13
N LYS A 52 -6.54 -10.04 5.25
CA LYS A 52 -6.54 -9.78 3.81
C LYS A 52 -7.21 -8.44 3.49
N VAL A 53 -6.62 -7.68 2.57
CA VAL A 53 -7.32 -6.56 1.93
C VAL A 53 -8.56 -7.15 1.26
N ARG A 54 -9.75 -6.80 1.76
CA ARG A 54 -11.01 -7.38 1.28
C ARG A 54 -11.21 -7.01 -0.18
N TRP A 55 -11.91 -7.85 -0.95
CA TRP A 55 -12.15 -7.60 -2.38
C TRP A 55 -12.70 -6.20 -2.65
N CYS A 56 -13.68 -5.74 -1.86
CA CYS A 56 -14.24 -4.40 -1.99
C CYS A 56 -13.23 -3.27 -1.74
N GLN A 57 -12.26 -3.48 -0.85
CA GLN A 57 -11.17 -2.53 -0.59
C GLN A 57 -10.16 -2.55 -1.74
N GLN A 58 -9.83 -3.73 -2.27
CA GLN A 58 -8.97 -3.85 -3.46
C GLN A 58 -9.56 -3.09 -4.65
N GLN A 59 -10.88 -3.20 -4.91
CA GLN A 59 -11.53 -2.45 -5.99
C GLN A 59 -11.42 -0.94 -5.78
N LYS A 60 -11.69 -0.45 -4.56
CA LYS A 60 -11.54 0.98 -4.24
C LYS A 60 -10.11 1.48 -4.44
N ILE A 61 -9.12 0.71 -4.02
CA ILE A 61 -7.70 1.05 -4.21
C ILE A 61 -7.36 1.09 -5.70
N LYS A 62 -7.81 0.09 -6.49
CA LYS A 62 -7.60 0.06 -7.95
C LYS A 62 -8.23 1.24 -8.67
N GLU A 63 -9.48 1.58 -8.35
CA GLU A 63 -10.15 2.75 -8.91
C GLU A 63 -9.42 4.06 -8.55
N THR A 64 -8.96 4.17 -7.30
CA THR A 64 -8.20 5.34 -6.84
C THR A 64 -6.85 5.44 -7.55
N ALA A 65 -6.18 4.29 -7.74
CA ALA A 65 -4.92 4.21 -8.48
C ALA A 65 -5.10 4.56 -9.95
N GLN A 66 -6.18 4.10 -10.62
CA GLN A 66 -6.49 4.49 -11.99
C GLN A 66 -6.65 6.01 -12.14
N ARG A 67 -7.32 6.66 -11.19
CA ARG A 67 -7.45 8.14 -11.17
C ARG A 67 -6.11 8.84 -10.95
N TYR A 68 -5.25 8.27 -10.11
CA TYR A 68 -3.90 8.79 -9.94
C TYR A 68 -3.08 8.66 -11.25
N LEU A 69 -3.13 7.49 -11.89
CA LEU A 69 -2.43 7.20 -13.14
C LEU A 69 -2.88 8.12 -14.29
N SER A 70 -4.18 8.40 -14.40
CA SER A 70 -4.70 9.32 -15.42
C SER A 70 -4.18 10.75 -15.26
N ASN A 71 -3.84 11.17 -14.04
CA ASN A 71 -3.34 12.52 -13.76
C ASN A 71 -1.84 12.66 -13.99
N CYS A 72 -1.07 11.57 -13.84
CA CYS A 72 0.40 11.61 -13.95
C CYS A 72 0.97 10.98 -15.23
N PHE A 73 0.11 10.48 -16.13
CA PHE A 73 0.52 9.86 -17.40
C PHE A 73 1.60 8.78 -17.26
N TRP A 74 1.47 7.95 -16.23
CA TRP A 74 2.45 6.90 -15.94
C TRP A 74 2.24 5.67 -16.83
N GLU A 75 3.27 5.30 -17.60
CA GLU A 75 3.27 4.13 -18.49
C GLU A 75 4.11 2.95 -17.98
N GLY A 76 4.71 3.10 -16.79
CA GLY A 76 5.56 2.07 -16.20
C GLY A 76 4.78 0.98 -15.48
N GLN A 77 5.51 0.05 -14.86
CA GLN A 77 4.89 -0.99 -14.04
C GLN A 77 4.25 -0.40 -12.79
N ILE A 78 3.17 -1.02 -12.34
CA ILE A 78 2.52 -0.74 -11.05
C ILE A 78 2.51 -1.98 -10.19
N ARG A 79 2.43 -1.82 -8.88
CA ARG A 79 2.21 -2.92 -7.93
C ARG A 79 1.42 -2.44 -6.73
N PHE A 80 0.53 -3.29 -6.23
CA PHE A 80 -0.22 -3.05 -5.02
C PHE A 80 0.43 -3.82 -3.86
N ASP A 81 0.91 -3.08 -2.86
CA ASP A 81 1.60 -3.65 -1.71
C ASP A 81 0.77 -3.42 -0.44
N VAL A 82 1.04 -4.22 0.59
CA VAL A 82 0.50 -4.02 1.93
C VAL A 82 1.64 -3.94 2.92
N ILE A 83 1.59 -2.97 3.82
CA ILE A 83 2.46 -2.92 4.99
C ILE A 83 1.60 -3.19 6.23
N VAL A 84 2.04 -4.11 7.08
CA VAL A 84 1.38 -4.39 8.36
C VAL A 84 2.30 -3.93 9.48
N VAL A 85 1.77 -3.09 10.37
CA VAL A 85 2.42 -2.62 11.59
C VAL A 85 1.83 -3.39 12.77
N TYR A 86 2.66 -4.12 13.50
CA TYR A 86 2.25 -4.91 14.66
C TYR A 86 2.30 -4.04 15.92
N MET A 87 1.12 -3.85 16.51
CA MET A 87 0.85 -3.04 17.70
C MET A 87 0.74 -3.94 18.94
N ASP A 88 1.69 -4.85 19.08
CA ASP A 88 1.82 -5.82 20.19
C ASP A 88 3.03 -5.51 21.10
N GLY A 89 3.66 -4.35 20.90
CA GLY A 89 4.89 -3.97 21.59
C GLY A 89 6.17 -4.46 20.92
N SER A 90 6.09 -5.28 19.86
CA SER A 90 7.27 -5.75 19.12
C SER A 90 7.90 -4.68 18.21
N ASN A 91 7.15 -3.61 17.90
CA ASN A 91 7.47 -2.66 16.82
C ASN A 91 7.77 -3.36 15.48
N GLU A 92 7.22 -4.56 15.28
CA GLU A 92 7.40 -5.29 14.04
C GLU A 92 6.60 -4.61 12.94
N ILE A 93 7.23 -4.46 11.78
CA ILE A 93 6.56 -4.04 10.56
C ILE A 93 6.88 -5.12 9.52
N ARG A 94 5.90 -5.50 8.72
CA ARG A 94 6.05 -6.45 7.61
C ARG A 94 5.55 -5.83 6.33
N HIS A 95 6.29 -6.04 5.24
CA HIS A 95 5.92 -5.59 3.90
C HIS A 95 5.59 -6.80 3.04
N PHE A 96 4.43 -6.76 2.41
CA PHE A 96 3.94 -7.78 1.50
C PHE A 96 3.88 -7.19 0.07
N PRO A 97 4.89 -7.45 -0.77
CA PRO A 97 4.92 -6.95 -2.13
C PRO A 97 3.94 -7.71 -3.04
N GLY A 98 3.22 -7.00 -3.90
CA GLY A 98 2.30 -7.62 -4.86
C GLY A 98 1.17 -8.40 -4.20
N TYR A 99 0.65 -7.88 -3.09
CA TYR A 99 -0.34 -8.56 -2.25
C TYR A 99 -1.63 -8.88 -3.00
N PHE A 100 -2.00 -8.03 -3.97
CA PHE A 100 -3.13 -8.23 -4.85
C PHE A 100 -2.88 -7.63 -6.23
N GLY A 101 -3.60 -8.12 -7.23
CA GLY A 101 -3.55 -7.71 -8.63
C GLY A 101 -4.93 -7.47 -9.17
#